data_AF-J9GC80-F1
#
_entry.id   AF-J9GC80-F1
#
_cell.length_a   1.000
_cell.length_b   1.000
_cell.length_c   1.000
_cell.angle_alpha   90.00
_cell.angle_beta   90.00
_cell.angle_gamma   90.00
#
_symmetry.space_group_name_H-M   'P 1'
#
loop_
_entity.id
_entity.type
_entity.pdbx_description
1 polymer ?
#
loop_
_entity_poly.entity_id
_entity_poly.type
_entity_poly.pdbx_seq_one_letter_code
_entity_poly.pdbx_strand_id
1 'polypeptide(L)' 'MKDVLDERGRELFDENWRRNDMIRFGTFESEYGFHKRGFPNAKFDKSRRVFPVPQSVMNENTNWKQNPGY' A
#
# COMPACT_ATOMS: atom_id res chain seq x y z
N MET A 1 12.44 -14.21 -7.71
CA MET A 1 11.46 -13.43 -6.91
C MET A 1 10.35 -12.84 -7.76
N LYS A 2 10.65 -12.22 -8.92
CA LYS A 2 9.64 -11.71 -9.85
C LYS A 2 8.61 -12.79 -10.25
N ASP A 3 9.07 -13.99 -10.57
CA ASP A 3 8.18 -15.09 -10.99
C ASP A 3 7.13 -15.47 -9.92
N VAL A 4 7.51 -15.41 -8.63
CA VAL A 4 6.59 -15.67 -7.52
C VAL A 4 5.55 -14.56 -7.38
N LEU A 5 5.95 -13.29 -7.50
CA LEU A 5 5.03 -12.15 -7.46
C LEU A 5 4.04 -12.19 -8.63
N ASP A 6 4.50 -12.58 -9.81
CA ASP A 6 3.68 -12.68 -11.01
C ASP A 6 2.72 -13.87 -10.91
N GLU A 7 3.17 -15.03 -10.40
CA GLU A 7 2.31 -16.20 -10.18
C GLU A 7 1.22 -15.92 -9.16
N ARG A 8 1.57 -15.34 -8.01
CA ARG A 8 0.57 -14.94 -7.00
C ARG A 8 -0.41 -13.89 -7.52
N GLY A 9 0.03 -13.04 -8.46
CA GLY A 9 -0.85 -12.08 -9.12
C GLY A 9 -1.89 -12.72 -10.04
N ARG A 10 -1.61 -13.92 -10.58
CA ARG A 10 -2.57 -14.72 -11.36
C ARG A 10 -3.45 -15.56 -10.45
N GLU A 11 -2.83 -16.31 -9.54
CA GLU A 11 -3.51 -17.28 -8.67
C GLU A 11 -4.52 -16.62 -7.72
N LEU A 12 -4.15 -15.48 -7.13
CA LEU A 12 -4.95 -14.76 -6.13
C LEU A 12 -5.57 -13.48 -6.69
N PHE A 13 -5.89 -13.48 -7.99
CA PHE A 13 -6.55 -12.36 -8.64
C PHE A 13 -7.94 -12.14 -8.04
N ASP A 14 -8.31 -10.88 -7.81
CA ASP A 14 -9.58 -10.47 -7.18
C ASP A 14 -9.78 -10.91 -5.71
N GLU A 15 -8.74 -11.47 -5.08
CA GLU A 15 -8.78 -11.88 -3.66
C GLU A 15 -8.12 -10.87 -2.71
N ASN A 16 -7.89 -9.64 -3.17
CA ASN A 16 -7.33 -8.54 -2.37
C ASN A 16 -5.91 -8.79 -1.79
N TRP A 17 -5.17 -9.76 -2.32
CA TRP A 17 -3.80 -10.06 -1.89
C TRP A 17 -2.74 -9.16 -2.51
N ARG A 18 -3.02 -8.55 -3.67
CA ARG A 18 -2.02 -7.88 -4.49
C ARG A 18 -1.24 -6.81 -3.74
N ARG A 19 -1.90 -5.99 -2.90
CA ARG A 19 -1.24 -4.94 -2.09
C ARG A 19 -0.18 -5.51 -1.16
N ASN A 20 -0.53 -6.56 -0.41
CA ASN A 20 0.37 -7.17 0.56
C ASN A 20 1.61 -7.74 -0.14
N ASP A 21 1.42 -8.39 -1.28
CA ASP A 21 2.51 -8.95 -2.06
C ASP A 21 3.40 -7.86 -2.65
N MET A 22 2.83 -6.83 -3.27
CA MET A 22 3.61 -5.71 -3.78
C MET A 22 4.45 -5.02 -2.69
N ILE A 23 3.95 -4.93 -1.44
CA ILE A 23 4.72 -4.39 -0.32
C ILE A 23 5.87 -5.33 0.06
N ARG A 24 5.61 -6.63 0.20
CA ARG A 24 6.64 -7.65 0.55
C ARG A 24 7.74 -7.74 -0.49
N PHE A 25 7.38 -7.66 -1.77
CA PHE A 25 8.31 -7.72 -2.89
C PHE A 25 8.88 -6.35 -3.28
N GLY A 26 8.51 -5.27 -2.56
CA GLY A 26 9.08 -3.94 -2.74
C GLY A 26 8.67 -3.21 -4.03
N THR A 27 7.56 -3.59 -4.65
CA THR A 27 7.06 -3.02 -5.91
C THR A 27 5.84 -2.11 -5.72
N PHE A 28 5.34 -1.95 -4.49
CA PHE A 28 4.14 -1.15 -4.21
C PHE A 28 4.23 0.32 -4.64
N GLU A 29 5.41 0.92 -4.57
CA GLU A 29 5.63 2.31 -5.01
C GLU A 29 6.05 2.42 -6.48
N SER A 30 6.14 1.30 -7.22
CA SER A 30 6.48 1.33 -8.64
C SER A 30 5.27 1.78 -9.47
N GLU A 31 5.46 2.06 -10.76
CA GLU A 31 4.32 2.29 -11.64
C GLU A 31 3.61 0.97 -11.97
N TYR A 32 2.28 0.95 -11.86
CA TYR A 32 1.42 -0.18 -12.25
C TYR A 32 -0.01 0.29 -12.49
N GLY A 33 -0.69 -0.24 -13.52
CA GLY A 33 -2.07 0.13 -13.82
C GLY A 33 -2.27 1.65 -13.94
N PHE A 34 -3.09 2.23 -13.06
CA PHE A 34 -3.33 3.68 -12.95
C PHE A 34 -2.42 4.41 -11.94
N HIS A 35 -1.57 3.68 -11.21
CA HIS A 35 -0.53 4.27 -10.37
C HIS A 35 0.67 4.65 -11.25
N LYS A 36 0.67 5.86 -11.81
CA LYS A 36 1.69 6.36 -12.75
C LYS A 36 2.04 7.81 -12.48
N ARG A 37 3.27 8.22 -12.81
CA ARG A 37 3.70 9.62 -12.68
C ARG A 37 2.81 10.51 -13.52
N GLY A 38 2.45 11.67 -12.98
CA GLY A 38 1.49 12.59 -13.61
C GLY A 38 0.02 12.33 -13.24
N PHE A 39 -0.33 11.20 -12.60
CA PHE A 39 -1.66 11.04 -12.01
C PHE A 39 -1.74 11.81 -10.67
N PRO A 40 -2.76 12.65 -10.45
CA PRO A 40 -2.81 13.60 -9.32
C PRO A 40 -2.65 12.99 -7.92
N ASN A 41 -2.94 11.70 -7.77
CA ASN A 41 -2.94 10.99 -6.49
C ASN A 41 -1.96 9.81 -6.42
N ALA A 42 -1.12 9.60 -7.44
CA ALA A 42 -0.08 8.58 -7.38
C ALA A 42 1.03 9.02 -6.42
N LYS A 43 1.28 8.21 -5.38
CA LYS A 43 2.31 8.46 -4.36
C LYS A 43 3.38 7.37 -4.44
N PHE A 44 4.62 7.80 -4.64
CA PHE A 44 5.78 6.92 -4.84
C PHE A 44 6.64 6.79 -3.58
N ASP A 45 6.22 7.38 -2.47
CA ASP A 45 6.91 7.28 -1.18
C ASP A 45 6.32 6.13 -0.33
N LYS A 46 7.10 5.64 0.64
CA LYS A 46 6.73 4.45 1.42
C LYS A 46 5.67 4.69 2.50
N SER A 47 5.20 5.94 2.73
CA SER A 47 4.21 6.22 3.78
C SER A 47 2.90 5.45 3.57
N ARG A 48 2.54 5.14 2.32
CA ARG A 48 1.28 4.47 1.97
C ARG A 48 1.29 2.95 2.14
N ARG A 49 2.41 2.37 2.59
CA ARG A 49 2.51 0.94 2.92
C ARG A 49 1.68 0.55 4.15
N VAL A 50 1.43 1.48 5.07
CA VAL A 50 0.61 1.26 6.26
C VAL A 50 -0.55 2.25 6.23
N PHE A 51 -1.77 1.77 6.46
CA PHE A 51 -2.94 2.64 6.50
C PHE A 51 -2.90 3.56 7.73
N PRO A 52 -3.53 4.75 7.67
CA PRO A 52 -3.64 5.60 8.84
C PRO A 52 -4.54 4.94 9.88
N VAL A 53 -4.27 5.22 11.15
CA VAL A 53 -5.27 5.05 12.20
C VAL A 53 -6.41 6.04 11.93
N PRO A 54 -7.69 5.62 11.97
CA PRO A 54 -8.82 6.52 11.75
C PRO A 54 -8.82 7.70 12.72
N GLN A 55 -9.22 8.89 12.23
CA GLN A 55 -9.18 10.12 13.02
C GLN A 55 -10.07 10.06 14.28
N SER A 56 -11.24 9.41 14.20
CA SER A 56 -12.11 9.22 15.37
C SER A 56 -11.40 8.46 16.48
N VAL A 57 -10.70 7.37 16.13
CA VAL A 57 -9.92 6.57 17.08
C VAL A 57 -8.77 7.39 17.68
N MET A 58 -8.08 8.21 16.87
CA MET A 58 -7.02 9.10 17.36
C MET A 58 -7.55 10.18 18.31
N ASN A 59 -8.79 10.66 18.11
CA ASN A 59 -9.42 11.64 18.99
C ASN A 59 -9.82 11.03 20.34
N GLU A 60 -10.25 9.76 20.34
CA GLU A 60 -10.64 9.04 21.56
C GLU A 60 -9.43 8.56 22.37
N ASN A 61 -8.40 8.05 21.70
CA ASN A 61 -7.20 7.54 22.34
C ASN A 61 -5.98 8.44 22.10
N THR A 62 -5.81 9.42 22.99
CA THR A 62 -4.71 10.40 22.92
C THR A 62 -3.33 9.84 23.28
N ASN A 63 -3.23 8.58 23.73
CA ASN A 63 -1.95 7.93 24.01
C ASN A 63 -1.28 7.37 22.74
N TRP A 64 -2.03 7.21 21.65
CA TRP A 64 -1.50 6.68 20.40
C TRP A 64 -0.86 7.77 19.55
N LYS A 65 0.09 7.36 18.72
CA LYS A 65 0.71 8.21 17.70
C LYS A 65 0.33 7.67 16.33
N GLN A 66 0.08 8.58 15.39
CA GLN A 66 -0.25 8.23 14.02
C GLN A 66 0.94 7.53 13.33
N ASN A 67 0.64 6.69 12.34
CA ASN A 67 1.64 6.10 11.47
C ASN A 67 2.41 7.20 10.70
N PRO A 68 3.74 7.07 10.52
CA PRO A 68 4.53 8.12 9.87
C PRO A 68 4.02 8.49 8.48
N GLY A 69 3.92 9.80 8.22
CA GLY A 69 3.52 10.35 6.91
C GLY A 69 2.02 10.64 6.74
N TYR A 70 1.23 10.47 7.82
CA TYR A 70 -0.18 10.87 7.91
C TYR A 70 -0.39 11.95 8.97
#